data_AF-A0A927XEW7-F1
#
_entry.id   AF-A0A927XEW7-F1
#
_cell.length_a   1.000
_cell.length_b   1.000
_cell.length_c   1.000
_cell.angle_alpha   90.00
_cell.angle_beta   90.00
_cell.angle_gamma   90.00
#
_symmetry.space_group_name_H-M   'P 1'
#
loop_
_entity.id
_entity.type
_entity.pdbx_description
1 polymer ?
#
loop_
_entity_poly.entity_id
_entity_poly.type
_entity_poly.pdbx_seq_one_letter_code
_entity_poly.pdbx_strand_id
1 'polypeptide(L)'
;MFVKQNNYEELIFRKEPRYFFVWMVFMIVGMAILIFISFFYKFNKFYEINGLVINKGSDNYVQILVENDKLDIVKNDNLIFDKKEIKFKYEINSYFYSDSGKIYREIKLFFENDLYDGQLVNFVFKSAETTLMNELKIGIQKGLM
;
A
#
# COMPACT_ATOMS: atom_id res chain seq x y z
N MET A 1 -3.41 -57.99 -48.47
CA MET A 1 -2.56 -57.31 -47.46
C MET A 1 -3.24 -55.97 -47.16
N PHE A 2 -4.10 -55.93 -46.14
CA PHE A 2 -4.85 -54.72 -45.81
C PHE A 2 -3.94 -53.80 -44.98
N VAL A 3 -3.59 -52.66 -45.54
CA VAL A 3 -2.91 -51.58 -44.80
C VAL A 3 -3.90 -51.12 -43.73
N LYS A 4 -3.63 -51.49 -42.48
CA LYS A 4 -4.39 -51.05 -41.31
C LYS A 4 -4.08 -49.57 -41.13
N GLN A 5 -4.87 -48.72 -41.78
CA GLN A 5 -4.74 -47.28 -41.71
C GLN A 5 -4.88 -46.87 -40.23
N ASN A 6 -3.94 -46.05 -39.77
CA ASN A 6 -3.67 -45.81 -38.36
C ASN A 6 -4.77 -44.91 -37.76
N ASN A 7 -5.87 -45.52 -37.28
CA ASN A 7 -7.03 -44.82 -36.69
C ASN A 7 -6.70 -43.91 -35.49
N TYR A 8 -5.47 -43.92 -34.99
CA TYR A 8 -5.00 -43.06 -33.91
C TYR A 8 -4.74 -41.61 -34.37
N GLU A 9 -4.39 -41.39 -35.64
CA GLU A 9 -4.17 -40.03 -36.16
C GLU A 9 -5.51 -39.26 -36.26
N GLU A 10 -6.58 -39.90 -36.73
CA GLU A 10 -7.91 -39.25 -36.81
C GLU A 10 -8.52 -38.91 -35.44
N LEU A 11 -8.17 -39.65 -34.38
CA LEU A 11 -8.69 -39.41 -33.02
C LEU A 11 -8.15 -38.13 -32.38
N ILE A 12 -6.91 -37.74 -32.70
CA ILE A 12 -6.28 -36.51 -32.18
C ILE A 12 -6.93 -35.27 -32.82
N PHE A 13 -7.42 -35.37 -34.07
CA PHE A 13 -7.99 -34.24 -34.81
C PHE A 13 -9.51 -34.06 -34.65
N ARG A 14 -10.25 -35.02 -34.06
CA ARG A 14 -11.72 -34.99 -34.06
C ARG A 14 -12.43 -34.50 -32.79
N LYS A 15 -11.75 -34.28 -31.67
CA LYS A 15 -12.39 -33.73 -30.45
C LYS A 15 -11.88 -32.33 -30.10
N GLU A 16 -12.49 -31.39 -30.83
CA GLU A 16 -12.71 -29.98 -30.54
C GLU A 16 -11.57 -29.17 -29.88
N PRO A 17 -10.69 -28.56 -30.70
CA PRO A 17 -9.89 -27.39 -30.29
C PRO A 17 -10.74 -26.19 -29.81
N ARG A 18 -12.08 -26.25 -29.95
CA ARG A 18 -13.00 -25.19 -29.54
C ARG A 18 -12.95 -24.92 -28.04
N TYR A 19 -12.91 -25.97 -27.20
CA TYR A 19 -12.81 -25.78 -25.75
C TYR A 19 -11.48 -25.12 -25.37
N PHE A 20 -10.38 -25.55 -25.99
CA PHE A 20 -9.06 -24.92 -25.79
C PHE A 20 -9.05 -23.45 -26.22
N PHE A 21 -9.65 -23.14 -27.37
CA PHE A 21 -9.79 -21.76 -27.85
C PHE A 21 -10.64 -20.90 -26.91
N VAL A 22 -11.77 -21.43 -26.42
CA VAL A 22 -12.64 -20.74 -25.45
C VAL A 22 -11.88 -20.46 -24.14
N TRP A 23 -11.13 -21.43 -23.62
CA TRP A 23 -10.28 -21.24 -22.44
C TRP A 23 -9.21 -20.17 -22.66
N MET A 24 -8.57 -20.15 -23.83
CA MET A 24 -7.59 -19.13 -24.20
C MET A 24 -8.21 -17.74 -24.25
N VAL A 25 -9.42 -17.60 -24.82
CA VAL A 25 -10.16 -16.34 -24.83
C VAL A 25 -10.47 -15.87 -23.41
N PHE A 26 -10.96 -16.76 -22.53
CA PHE A 26 -11.21 -16.42 -21.13
C PHE A 26 -9.94 -15.95 -20.40
N MET A 27 -8.79 -16.60 -20.65
CA MET A 27 -7.50 -16.20 -20.07
C MET A 27 -7.08 -14.80 -20.54
N ILE A 28 -7.19 -14.52 -21.85
CA ILE A 28 -6.82 -13.22 -22.43
C ILE A 28 -7.73 -12.12 -21.86
N VAL A 29 -9.05 -12.35 -21.80
CA VAL A 29 -10.00 -11.40 -21.23
C VAL A 29 -9.73 -11.19 -19.75
N GLY A 30 -9.47 -12.26 -18.99
CA GLY A 30 -9.10 -12.17 -17.57
C GLY A 30 -7.83 -11.34 -17.35
N MET A 31 -6.79 -11.59 -18.15
CA MET A 31 -5.56 -10.77 -18.13
C MET A 31 -5.85 -9.31 -18.47
N ALA A 32 -6.64 -9.04 -19.50
CA ALA A 32 -7.01 -7.68 -19.88
C ALA A 32 -7.75 -6.95 -18.74
N ILE A 33 -8.66 -7.64 -18.04
CA ILE A 33 -9.36 -7.09 -16.87
C ILE A 33 -8.37 -6.78 -15.74
N LEU A 34 -7.45 -7.69 -15.43
CA LEU A 34 -6.44 -7.47 -14.39
C LEU A 34 -5.51 -6.31 -14.72
N ILE A 35 -5.07 -6.21 -15.98
CA ILE A 35 -4.29 -5.07 -16.47
C ILE A 35 -5.10 -3.78 -16.31
N PHE A 36 -6.35 -3.78 -16.77
CA PHE A 36 -7.21 -2.61 -16.65
C PHE A 36 -7.38 -2.16 -15.19
N ILE A 37 -7.70 -3.08 -14.28
CA ILE A 37 -7.77 -2.80 -12.84
C ILE A 37 -6.43 -2.23 -12.35
N SER A 38 -5.30 -2.80 -12.75
CA SER A 38 -3.98 -2.36 -12.28
C SER A 38 -3.63 -0.91 -12.68
N PHE A 39 -4.11 -0.46 -13.84
CA PHE A 39 -3.88 0.90 -14.34
C PHE A 39 -4.92 1.91 -13.89
N PHE A 40 -6.19 1.52 -13.80
CA PHE A 40 -7.30 2.46 -13.64
C PHE A 40 -7.96 2.43 -12.26
N TYR A 41 -7.84 1.33 -11.51
CA TYR A 41 -8.38 1.29 -10.15
C TYR A 41 -7.53 2.14 -9.22
N LYS A 42 -8.12 3.25 -8.78
CA LYS A 42 -7.53 4.16 -7.81
C LYS A 42 -7.92 3.75 -6.40
N PHE A 43 -6.95 3.77 -5.49
CA PHE A 43 -7.17 3.54 -4.08
C PHE A 43 -6.26 4.43 -3.25
N ASN A 44 -6.63 4.68 -1.99
CA ASN A 44 -5.76 5.32 -1.02
C ASN A 44 -5.06 4.27 -0.18
N LYS A 45 -3.81 4.54 0.22
CA LYS A 45 -3.15 3.76 1.26
C LYS A 45 -3.44 4.38 2.62
N PHE A 46 -3.51 3.52 3.62
CA PHE A 46 -3.73 3.90 5.00
C PHE A 46 -2.56 3.37 5.82
N TYR A 47 -1.93 4.26 6.58
CA TYR A 47 -0.81 3.95 7.44
C TYR A 47 -1.19 4.23 8.88
N GLU A 48 -1.23 3.18 9.69
CA GLU A 48 -1.51 3.29 11.11
C GLU A 48 -0.22 3.57 11.88
N ILE A 49 -0.23 4.63 12.68
CA ILE A 49 0.90 5.04 13.52
C ILE A 49 0.37 5.33 14.92
N ASN A 50 0.94 4.63 15.91
CA ASN A 50 0.65 4.92 17.31
C ASN A 50 1.47 6.11 17.79
N GLY A 51 0.84 6.96 18.58
CA GLY A 51 1.46 8.09 19.25
C GLY A 51 1.10 8.13 20.74
N LEU A 52 1.94 8.84 21.49
CA LEU A 52 1.73 9.12 22.89
C LEU A 52 1.44 10.61 23.06
N VAL A 53 0.30 10.93 23.67
CA VAL A 53 -0.05 12.31 24.00
C VAL A 53 0.86 12.79 25.13
N ILE A 54 1.47 13.96 24.93
CA ILE A 54 2.30 14.62 25.92
C ILE A 54 1.76 16.03 26.14
N ASN A 55 1.30 16.29 27.36
CA ASN A 55 0.87 17.61 27.81
C ASN A 55 1.91 18.12 28.82
N LYS A 56 2.87 18.93 28.33
CA LYS A 56 3.90 19.54 29.19
C LYS A 56 3.70 21.05 29.24
N GLY A 57 3.08 21.52 30.31
CA GLY A 57 2.84 22.95 30.53
C GLY A 57 1.81 23.51 29.53
N SER A 58 2.25 24.40 28.65
CA SER A 58 1.41 24.97 27.57
C SER A 58 1.43 24.15 26.27
N ASP A 59 2.33 23.19 26.16
CA ASP A 59 2.54 22.43 24.93
C ASP A 59 1.80 21.09 24.99
N ASN A 60 0.71 21.01 24.25
CA ASN A 60 -0.03 19.78 24.00
C ASN A 60 0.35 19.27 22.61
N TYR A 61 1.01 18.12 22.56
CA TYR A 61 1.42 17.49 21.31
C TYR A 61 1.38 15.98 21.43
N VAL A 62 1.37 15.31 20.28
CA VAL A 62 1.46 13.86 20.22
C VAL A 62 2.81 13.44 19.67
N GLN A 63 3.54 12.68 20.46
CA GLN A 63 4.85 12.15 20.09
C GLN A 63 4.65 10.86 19.31
N ILE A 64 5.19 10.79 18.10
CA ILE A 64 5.23 9.57 17.28
C ILE A 64 6.69 9.22 16.93
N LEU A 65 6.96 7.93 16.75
CA LEU A 65 8.23 7.42 16.25
C LEU A 65 8.00 6.81 14.87
N VAL A 66 8.70 7.31 13.86
CA VAL A 66 8.56 6.87 12.46
C VAL A 66 9.92 6.48 11.90
N GLU A 67 10.01 5.37 11.17
CA GLU A 67 11.24 5.01 10.46
C GLU A 67 11.61 6.12 9.45
N ASN A 68 12.90 6.43 9.33
CA ASN A 68 13.37 7.59 8.56
C ASN A 68 12.97 7.52 7.06
N ASP A 69 12.81 6.33 6.50
CA ASP A 69 12.34 6.06 5.13
C ASP A 69 10.83 6.26 4.95
N LYS A 70 10.06 6.31 6.05
CA LYS A 70 8.61 6.51 6.09
C LYS A 70 8.21 7.92 6.51
N LEU A 71 9.18 8.81 6.67
CA LEU A 71 8.97 10.19 7.11
C LEU A 71 8.09 10.98 6.13
N ASP A 72 8.12 10.64 4.84
CA ASP A 72 7.31 11.30 3.81
C ASP A 72 5.81 11.10 4.01
N ILE A 73 5.38 10.03 4.69
CA ILE A 73 3.98 9.78 5.04
C ILE A 73 3.47 10.94 5.91
N VAL A 74 4.24 11.31 6.94
CA VAL A 74 3.82 12.37 7.87
C VAL A 74 3.87 13.76 7.23
N LYS A 75 4.73 13.95 6.21
CA LYS A 75 4.86 15.24 5.52
C LYS A 75 3.76 15.51 4.50
N ASN A 76 3.37 14.47 3.76
CA ASN A 76 2.59 14.63 2.53
C ASN A 76 1.17 14.09 2.63
N ASP A 77 0.89 13.22 3.61
CA ASP A 77 -0.40 12.54 3.71
C ASP A 77 -1.34 13.21 4.71
N ASN A 78 -2.65 13.00 4.50
CA ASN A 78 -3.68 13.60 5.33
C ASN A 78 -3.87 12.78 6.60
N LEU A 79 -3.93 13.44 7.76
CA LEU A 79 -4.18 12.79 9.04
C LEU A 79 -5.66 12.56 9.23
N ILE A 80 -6.04 11.30 9.47
CA ILE A 80 -7.37 10.89 9.90
C ILE A 80 -7.31 10.52 11.38
N PHE A 81 -8.13 11.19 12.17
CA PHE A 81 -8.32 10.93 13.57
C PHE A 81 -9.81 10.91 13.89
N ASP A 82 -10.26 9.89 14.64
CA ASP A 82 -11.69 9.64 14.93
C ASP A 82 -12.59 9.71 13.67
N LYS A 83 -12.17 9.02 12.60
CA LYS A 83 -12.87 8.94 11.29
C LYS A 83 -13.06 10.30 10.59
N LYS A 84 -12.38 11.36 11.03
CA LYS A 84 -12.40 12.68 10.41
C LYS A 84 -11.00 13.08 9.98
N GLU A 85 -10.93 13.80 8.88
CA GLU A 85 -9.68 14.40 8.42
C GLU A 85 -9.40 15.66 9.26
N ILE A 86 -8.21 15.72 9.87
CA ILE A 86 -7.82 16.80 10.77
C ILE A 86 -6.59 17.50 10.21
N LYS A 87 -6.59 18.83 10.25
CA LYS A 87 -5.40 19.62 9.95
C LYS A 87 -4.42 19.49 11.11
N PHE A 88 -3.18 19.16 10.80
CA PHE A 88 -2.12 19.05 11.79
C PHE A 88 -0.90 19.86 11.35
N LYS A 89 -0.08 20.22 12.33
CA LYS A 89 1.29 20.68 12.12
C LYS A 89 2.23 19.62 12.69
N TYR A 90 3.42 19.52 12.13
CA TYR A 90 4.43 18.58 12.62
C TYR A 90 5.78 19.27 12.80
N GLU A 91 6.52 18.82 13.80
CA GLU A 91 7.93 19.19 14.01
C GLU A 91 8.77 17.91 14.08
N ILE A 92 9.84 17.86 13.30
CA ILE A 92 10.76 16.73 13.27
C ILE A 92 11.87 17.00 14.27
N ASN A 93 12.00 16.13 15.27
CA ASN A 93 13.05 16.21 16.27
C ASN A 93 14.22 15.26 15.94
N SER A 94 14.92 14.87 16.99
CA SER A 94 16.08 13.99 17.01
C SER A 94 15.86 12.65 16.29
N TYR A 95 16.96 12.10 15.79
CA TYR A 95 17.03 10.75 15.28
C TYR A 95 17.40 9.77 16.41
N PHE A 96 16.84 8.58 16.34
CA PHE A 96 17.11 7.48 17.25
C PHE A 96 17.57 6.27 16.43
N TYR A 97 18.60 5.60 16.91
CA TYR A 97 19.00 4.31 16.36
C TYR A 97 18.37 3.23 17.22
N SER A 98 17.66 2.31 16.58
CA SER A 98 17.27 1.06 17.24
C SER A 98 18.46 0.11 17.31
N ASP A 99 18.39 -0.86 18.21
CA ASP A 99 19.37 -1.95 18.32
C ASP A 99 19.51 -2.77 17.01
N SER A 100 18.48 -2.72 16.15
CA SER A 100 18.47 -3.36 14.83
C SER A 100 19.18 -2.56 13.74
N GLY A 101 19.76 -1.40 14.06
CA GLY A 101 20.41 -0.49 13.11
C GLY A 101 19.44 0.38 12.29
N LYS A 102 18.12 0.18 12.44
CA LYS A 102 17.12 1.06 11.84
C LYS A 102 17.11 2.44 12.49
N ILE A 103 16.99 3.46 11.65
CA ILE A 103 16.93 4.87 12.05
C ILE A 103 15.46 5.29 12.17
N TYR A 104 15.09 5.75 13.35
CA TYR A 104 13.79 6.34 13.64
C TYR A 104 13.93 7.85 13.82
N ARG A 105 12.90 8.59 13.46
CA ARG A 105 12.74 10.00 13.82
C ARG A 105 11.58 10.15 14.77
N GLU A 106 11.81 10.93 15.79
CA GLU A 106 10.74 11.44 16.63
C GLU A 106 10.08 12.63 15.93
N ILE A 107 8.76 12.60 15.89
CA ILE A 107 7.95 13.68 15.32
C ILE A 107 6.91 14.09 16.37
N LYS A 108 6.79 15.40 16.57
CA LYS A 108 5.71 16.00 17.35
C LYS A 108 4.58 16.39 16.41
N LEU A 109 3.38 15.91 16.67
CA LEU A 109 2.17 16.30 15.97
C LEU A 109 1.36 17.27 16.84
N PHE A 110 0.93 18.38 16.25
CA PHE A 110 0.11 19.39 16.89
C PHE A 110 -1.21 19.51 16.14
N PHE A 111 -2.32 19.34 16.84
CA PHE A 111 -3.67 19.49 16.29
C PHE A 111 -4.64 19.85 17.42
N GLU A 112 -5.73 20.54 17.06
CA GLU A 112 -6.73 20.99 18.02
C GLU A 112 -7.65 19.81 18.42
N ASN A 113 -7.35 19.18 19.55
CA ASN A 113 -8.24 18.18 20.15
C ASN A 113 -7.99 18.02 21.65
N ASP A 114 -9.04 17.73 22.40
CA ASP A 114 -8.98 17.51 23.85
C ASP A 114 -8.52 16.08 24.14
N LEU A 115 -7.19 15.86 24.16
CA LEU A 115 -6.58 14.57 24.48
C LEU A 115 -5.94 14.59 25.88
N TYR A 116 -6.05 13.46 26.58
CA TYR A 116 -5.50 13.32 27.92
C TYR A 116 -4.00 13.01 27.89
N ASP A 117 -3.25 13.51 28.87
CA ASP A 117 -1.81 13.26 28.98
C ASP A 117 -1.52 11.76 29.15
N GLY A 118 -0.50 11.26 28.46
CA GLY A 118 -0.14 9.84 28.47
C GLY A 118 -1.13 8.92 27.75
N GLN A 119 -2.18 9.45 27.12
CA GLN A 119 -3.09 8.66 26.31
C GLN A 119 -2.36 8.13 25.07
N LEU A 120 -2.47 6.82 24.83
CA LEU A 120 -2.04 6.21 23.58
C LEU A 120 -3.11 6.43 22.51
N VAL A 121 -2.69 6.94 21.37
CA VAL A 121 -3.58 7.34 20.28
C VAL A 121 -3.12 6.70 18.99
N ASN A 122 -4.05 6.08 18.24
CA ASN A 122 -3.77 5.55 16.91
C ASN A 122 -4.20 6.59 15.86
N PHE A 123 -3.26 6.94 15.00
CA PHE A 123 -3.47 7.83 13.86
C PHE A 123 -3.44 7.06 12.56
N VAL A 124 -4.32 7.45 11.65
CA VAL A 124 -4.35 6.89 10.31
C VAL A 124 -3.94 7.98 9.32
N PHE A 125 -2.79 7.82 8.67
CA PHE A 125 -2.40 8.68 7.56
C PHE A 125 -2.97 8.13 6.26
N LYS A 126 -3.75 8.93 5.55
CA LYS A 126 -4.33 8.60 4.26
C LYS A 126 -3.50 9.22 3.16
N SER A 127 -2.86 8.37 2.35
CA SER A 127 -2.08 8.82 1.21
C SER A 127 -2.95 9.40 0.11
N ALA A 128 -2.33 10.17 -0.79
CA ALA A 128 -2.92 10.50 -2.08
C ALA A 128 -3.36 9.24 -2.84
N GLU A 129 -4.34 9.38 -3.71
CA GLU A 129 -4.82 8.27 -4.54
C GLU A 129 -3.70 7.75 -5.44
N THR A 130 -3.52 6.43 -5.42
CA THR A 130 -2.51 5.71 -6.20
C THR A 130 -3.16 4.56 -6.96
N THR A 131 -2.40 3.92 -7.84
CA THR A 131 -2.81 2.73 -8.61
C THR A 131 -1.78 1.62 -8.39
N LEU A 132 -2.16 0.37 -8.65
CA LEU A 132 -1.23 -0.76 -8.48
C LEU A 132 0.03 -0.58 -9.34
N MET A 133 -0.12 -0.08 -10.56
CA MET A 133 1.01 0.19 -11.45
C MET A 133 1.95 1.28 -10.91
N ASN A 134 1.41 2.36 -10.34
CA ASN A 134 2.23 3.44 -9.78
C ASN A 134 3.04 2.94 -8.57
N GLU A 135 2.45 2.09 -7.73
CA GLU A 135 3.14 1.49 -6.60
C GLU A 135 4.27 0.55 -7.01
N LEU A 136 4.03 -0.28 -8.03
CA LEU A 136 5.08 -1.12 -8.60
C LEU A 136 6.24 -0.27 -9.14
N LYS A 137 5.94 0.84 -9.83
CA LYS A 137 6.95 1.75 -10.34
C LYS A 137 7.79 2.38 -9.23
N ILE A 138 7.16 2.83 -8.15
CA ILE A 138 7.86 3.39 -6.97
C ILE A 138 8.74 2.32 -6.31
N GLY A 139 8.21 1.09 -6.15
CA GLY A 139 8.94 -0.03 -5.56
C GLY A 139 10.20 -0.40 -6.37
N ILE A 140 10.08 -0.46 -7.70
CA ILE A 140 11.22 -0.74 -8.59
C ILE A 140 12.28 0.37 -8.47
N GLN A 141 11.86 1.64 -8.44
CA GLN A 141 12.79 2.76 -8.29
C GLN A 141 13.54 2.71 -6.96
N LYS A 142 12.86 2.36 -5.86
CA LYS A 142 13.49 2.22 -4.54
C LYS A 142 14.44 1.03 -4.45
N GLY A 143 14.17 -0.07 -5.16
CA GLY A 143 15.05 -1.25 -5.16
C GLY A 143 16.27 -1.12 -6.08
N LEU A 144 16.28 -0.15 -6.99
CA LEU A 144 17.42 0.17 -7.85
C LEU A 144 18.34 1.26 -7.25
N MET A 145 17.90 1.93 -6.18
CA MET A 145 18.68 2.88 -5.38
C MET A 145 19.28 2.19 -4.16
#